data_AF-A0A5M3WI11-F1
#
_entry.id   AF-A0A5M3WI11-F1
#
_cell.length_a   1.000
_cell.length_b   1.000
_cell.length_c   1.000
_cell.angle_alpha   90.00
_cell.angle_beta   90.00
_cell.angle_gamma   90.00
#
_symmetry.space_group_name_H-M   'P 1'
#
loop_
_entity.id
_entity.type
_entity.pdbx_description
1 polymer ?
#
loop_
_entity_poly.entity_id
_entity_poly.type
_entity_poly.pdbx_seq_one_letter_code
_entity_poly.pdbx_strand_id
1 'polypeptide(L)'
;MASVVDGVFHPGQHQLYTRRGTVVSMSAQPIEEDPQDPQVILRGLPVRERPEFLRQYRQAVEAARDDLASYTALKRLLHRWHLTVIATNRPGYYDAIQEAKEGAGATTPLDEAIADELARRR
;
A
#
# COMPACT_ATOMS: atom_id res chain seq x y z
N MET A 1 46.33 -21.08 -9.04
CA MET A 1 45.61 -21.82 -10.09
C MET A 1 44.34 -21.06 -10.43
N ALA A 2 44.13 -20.84 -11.72
CA ALA A 2 43.05 -20.06 -12.31
C ALA A 2 41.67 -20.70 -12.14
N SER A 3 40.62 -19.89 -11.94
CA SER A 3 39.64 -19.62 -13.00
C SER A 3 38.49 -18.76 -12.48
N VAL A 4 38.35 -17.58 -13.11
CA VAL A 4 37.06 -16.94 -13.34
C VAL A 4 36.28 -17.85 -14.29
N VAL A 5 35.02 -18.14 -13.97
CA VAL A 5 34.00 -18.42 -14.97
C VAL A 5 32.72 -17.70 -14.56
N ASP A 6 32.39 -16.71 -15.38
CA ASP A 6 31.09 -16.07 -15.51
C ASP A 6 29.96 -17.10 -15.44
N GLY A 7 28.99 -16.83 -14.56
CA GLY A 7 27.74 -17.57 -14.44
C GLY A 7 26.57 -16.59 -14.47
N VAL A 8 26.05 -16.35 -15.66
CA VAL A 8 24.90 -15.51 -15.98
C VAL A 8 23.72 -15.79 -15.03
N PHE A 9 23.24 -14.76 -14.32
CA PHE A 9 22.01 -14.81 -13.53
C PHE A 9 20.81 -15.06 -14.46
N HIS A 10 20.28 -16.28 -14.43
CA HIS A 10 19.01 -16.63 -15.05
C HIS A 10 17.92 -16.67 -13.98
N PRO A 11 16.79 -15.96 -14.13
CA PRO A 11 15.70 -16.04 -13.18
C PRO A 11 14.98 -17.37 -13.37
N GLY A 12 14.97 -18.22 -12.35
CA GLY A 12 14.09 -19.41 -12.35
C GLY A 12 14.68 -20.73 -11.84
N GLN A 13 15.74 -20.76 -11.03
CA GLN A 13 16.25 -22.02 -10.48
C GLN A 13 16.12 -22.10 -8.96
N HIS A 14 15.30 -23.08 -8.54
CA HIS A 14 15.03 -23.50 -7.17
C HIS A 14 16.34 -23.81 -6.42
N GLN A 15 16.60 -23.09 -5.34
CA GLN A 15 17.75 -23.36 -4.46
C GLN A 15 17.43 -24.57 -3.57
N LEU A 16 18.03 -25.72 -3.88
CA LEU A 16 18.05 -26.89 -3.00
C LEU A 16 19.18 -26.70 -1.98
N TYR A 17 18.84 -26.48 -0.71
CA TYR A 17 19.80 -26.53 0.39
C TYR A 17 19.60 -27.81 1.21
N THR A 18 20.61 -28.69 1.18
CA THR A 18 20.60 -29.93 1.96
C THR A 18 21.20 -29.67 3.35
N ARG A 19 20.36 -29.59 4.39
CA ARG A 19 20.81 -29.83 5.77
C ARG A 19 20.14 -31.10 6.27
N ARG A 20 20.93 -32.18 6.34
CA ARG A 20 20.55 -33.51 6.86
C ARG A 20 19.39 -34.20 6.10
N GLY A 21 19.63 -34.57 4.85
CA GLY A 21 18.94 -35.70 4.21
C GLY A 21 17.44 -35.60 3.95
N THR A 22 16.81 -34.45 4.20
CA THR A 22 15.40 -34.21 3.85
C THR A 22 15.34 -33.10 2.81
N VAL A 23 14.85 -33.42 1.61
CA VAL A 23 14.49 -32.42 0.61
C VAL A 23 13.21 -31.74 1.09
N VAL A 24 13.35 -30.63 1.80
CA VAL A 24 12.22 -29.73 2.05
C VAL A 24 12.09 -28.85 0.81
N SER A 25 11.03 -29.04 0.03
CA SER A 25 10.66 -28.10 -1.01
C SER A 25 10.28 -26.79 -0.34
N MET A 26 11.17 -25.80 -0.38
CA MET A 26 10.85 -24.42 -0.02
C MET A 26 10.03 -23.85 -1.17
N SER A 27 8.70 -23.97 -1.09
CA SER A 27 7.82 -23.13 -1.90
C SER A 27 8.02 -21.69 -1.44
N ALA A 28 8.78 -20.91 -2.22
CA ALA A 28 8.87 -19.46 -2.06
C ALA A 28 7.53 -18.84 -2.50
N GLN A 29 6.51 -18.96 -1.65
CA GLN A 29 5.31 -18.15 -1.81
C GLN A 29 5.72 -16.68 -1.67
N PRO A 30 5.32 -15.79 -2.60
CA PRO A 30 5.57 -14.37 -2.44
C PRO A 30 5.05 -13.93 -1.07
N ILE A 31 5.89 -13.30 -0.26
CA ILE A 31 5.43 -12.65 0.97
C ILE A 31 4.63 -11.44 0.48
N GLU A 32 3.32 -11.49 0.63
CA GLU A 32 2.45 -10.35 0.35
C GLU A 32 2.80 -9.25 1.35
N GLU A 33 3.29 -8.10 0.85
CA GLU A 33 3.60 -6.93 1.70
C GLU A 33 2.29 -6.40 2.34
N ASP A 34 2.33 -5.98 3.61
CA ASP A 34 1.16 -5.36 4.26
C ASP A 34 0.80 -4.05 3.51
N PRO A 35 -0.40 -3.92 2.92
CA PRO A 35 -0.79 -2.72 2.20
C PRO A 35 -0.85 -1.46 3.08
N GLN A 36 -0.90 -1.63 4.40
CA GLN A 36 -0.89 -0.56 5.39
C GLN A 36 0.52 -0.26 5.94
N ASP A 37 1.55 -0.96 5.47
CA ASP A 37 2.94 -0.66 5.80
C ASP A 37 3.28 0.77 5.32
N PRO A 38 3.84 1.64 6.18
CA PRO A 38 4.22 3.00 5.81
C PRO A 38 5.14 3.09 4.59
N GLN A 39 6.04 2.11 4.38
CA GLN A 39 6.92 2.04 3.22
C GLN A 39 6.16 1.71 1.93
N VAL A 40 5.20 0.79 2.01
CA VAL A 40 4.34 0.41 0.88
C VAL A 40 3.46 1.60 0.48
N ILE A 41 2.84 2.26 1.46
CA ILE A 41 2.05 3.48 1.27
C ILE A 41 2.91 4.57 0.60
N LEU A 42 4.10 4.85 1.13
CA LEU A 42 4.98 5.90 0.58
C LEU A 42 5.37 5.62 -0.87
N ARG A 43 5.65 4.36 -1.21
CA ARG A 43 6.01 3.90 -2.56
C ARG A 43 4.83 4.09 -3.53
N GLY A 44 3.62 3.76 -3.07
CA GLY A 44 2.38 3.84 -3.86
C GLY A 44 1.79 5.25 -4.02
N LEU A 45 2.15 6.20 -3.17
CA LEU A 45 1.63 7.57 -3.27
C LEU A 45 2.25 8.37 -4.43
N PRO A 46 1.45 9.17 -5.16
CA PRO A 46 1.96 10.19 -6.06
C PRO A 46 2.87 11.18 -5.33
N VAL A 47 3.90 11.68 -6.01
CA VAL A 47 4.95 12.54 -5.42
C VAL A 47 4.38 13.71 -4.63
N ARG A 48 3.28 14.32 -5.11
CA ARG A 48 2.63 15.48 -4.49
C ARG A 48 1.98 15.20 -3.13
N GLU A 49 1.57 13.95 -2.88
CA GLU A 49 0.91 13.56 -1.63
C GLU A 49 1.91 13.11 -0.54
N ARG A 50 3.12 12.70 -0.97
CA ARG A 50 4.16 12.17 -0.07
C ARG A 50 4.54 13.12 1.08
N PRO A 51 4.71 14.44 0.87
CA PRO A 51 5.08 15.36 1.96
C PRO A 51 4.04 15.39 3.09
N GLU A 52 2.75 15.40 2.74
CA GLU A 52 1.67 15.46 3.72
C GLU A 52 1.52 14.13 4.47
N PHE A 53 1.68 13.00 3.77
CA PHE A 53 1.76 11.68 4.41
C PHE A 53 2.89 11.64 5.44
N LEU A 54 4.11 12.03 5.06
CA LEU A 54 5.27 12.02 5.94
C LEU A 54 5.12 12.98 7.14
N ARG A 55 4.43 14.10 6.96
CA ARG A 55 4.12 15.05 8.06
C ARG A 55 3.19 14.39 9.09
N GLN A 56 2.06 13.85 8.63
CA GLN A 56 1.07 13.21 9.51
C GLN A 56 1.62 11.94 10.15
N TYR A 57 2.35 11.11 9.40
CA TYR A 57 2.94 9.87 9.90
C TYR A 57 3.92 10.13 11.04
N ARG A 58 4.85 11.08 10.88
CA ARG A 58 5.80 11.45 11.95
C ARG A 58 5.08 11.92 13.21
N GLN A 59 4.06 12.76 13.06
CA GLN A 59 3.26 13.24 14.20
C GLN A 59 2.54 12.09 14.93
N ALA A 60 1.95 11.16 14.18
CA ALA A 60 1.23 10.03 14.76
C ALA A 60 2.15 8.99 15.42
N VAL A 61 3.34 8.77 14.85
CA VAL A 61 4.38 7.92 15.46
C VAL A 61 4.86 8.51 16.77
N GLU A 62 5.12 9.83 16.82
CA GLU A 62 5.53 10.49 18.05
C GLU A 62 4.45 10.33 19.14
N ALA A 63 3.19 10.59 18.81
CA ALA A 63 2.09 10.40 19.77
C ALA A 63 1.95 8.94 20.23
N ALA A 64 2.06 7.97 19.31
CA ALA A 64 1.94 6.55 19.64
C ALA A 64 3.13 5.99 20.42
N ARG A 65 4.29 6.67 20.35
CA ARG A 65 5.48 6.34 21.16
C ARG A 65 5.25 6.70 22.63
N ASP A 66 4.60 7.82 22.89
CA ASP A 66 4.39 8.33 24.25
C ASP A 66 3.13 7.77 24.91
N ASP A 67 2.10 7.46 24.12
CA ASP A 67 0.81 6.95 24.58
C ASP A 67 0.32 5.75 23.76
N LEU A 68 0.17 4.60 24.43
CA LEU A 68 -0.34 3.37 23.83
C LEU A 68 -1.78 3.52 23.30
N ALA A 69 -2.62 4.38 23.89
CA ALA A 69 -3.97 4.62 23.37
C ALA A 69 -3.93 5.28 21.98
N SER A 70 -2.88 6.05 21.69
CA SER A 70 -2.65 6.69 20.40
C SER A 70 -2.23 5.71 19.29
N TYR A 71 -1.87 4.46 19.61
CA TYR A 71 -1.57 3.43 18.60
C TYR A 71 -2.77 3.16 17.67
N THR A 72 -3.98 3.21 18.20
CA THR A 72 -5.20 3.06 17.36
C THR A 72 -5.35 4.20 16.36
N ALA A 73 -4.97 5.43 16.75
CA ALA A 73 -4.98 6.58 15.85
C ALA A 73 -3.96 6.42 14.72
N LEU A 74 -2.75 5.91 15.02
CA LEU A 74 -1.75 5.58 14.00
C LEU A 74 -2.28 4.54 13.00
N LYS A 75 -2.89 3.44 13.47
CA LYS A 75 -3.49 2.44 12.56
C LYS A 75 -4.58 3.03 11.64
N ARG A 76 -5.44 3.89 12.18
CA ARG A 76 -6.47 4.60 11.40
C ARG A 76 -5.86 5.54 10.35
N LEU A 77 -4.77 6.22 10.70
CA LEU A 77 -4.03 7.06 9.77
C LEU A 77 -3.49 6.24 8.61
N LEU A 78 -2.80 5.13 8.89
CA LEU A 78 -2.24 4.25 7.85
C LEU A 78 -3.33 3.67 6.96
N HIS A 79 -4.48 3.27 7.53
CA HIS A 79 -5.64 2.84 6.75
C HIS A 79 -6.14 3.92 5.78
N ARG A 80 -6.27 5.16 6.25
CA ARG A 80 -6.72 6.27 5.42
C ARG A 80 -5.76 6.51 4.25
N TRP A 81 -4.46 6.53 4.51
CA TRP A 81 -3.46 6.75 3.47
C TRP A 81 -3.36 5.59 2.48
N HIS A 82 -3.60 4.35 2.92
CA HIS A 82 -3.77 3.22 2.01
C HIS A 82 -4.96 3.44 1.05
N LEU A 83 -6.10 3.90 1.55
CA LEU A 83 -7.25 4.27 0.70
C LEU A 83 -6.91 5.44 -0.24
N THR A 84 -6.12 6.41 0.22
CA THR A 84 -5.61 7.49 -0.63
C THR A 84 -4.76 6.95 -1.78
N VAL A 85 -3.86 5.99 -1.54
CA VAL A 85 -3.09 5.32 -2.61
C VAL A 85 -4.04 4.73 -3.66
N ILE A 86 -5.07 3.99 -3.23
CA ILE A 86 -6.05 3.41 -4.15
C ILE A 86 -6.76 4.50 -4.95
N ALA A 87 -7.22 5.56 -4.29
CA ALA A 87 -7.98 6.63 -4.93
C ALA A 87 -7.12 7.41 -5.95
N THR A 88 -5.93 7.86 -5.54
CA THR A 88 -5.08 8.74 -6.34
C THR A 88 -4.43 8.05 -7.53
N ASN A 89 -4.32 6.72 -7.51
CA ASN A 89 -3.84 5.94 -8.65
C ASN A 89 -4.94 5.58 -9.66
N ARG A 90 -6.21 5.92 -9.37
CA ARG A 90 -7.27 5.82 -10.38
C ARG A 90 -7.10 6.91 -11.43
N PRO A 91 -7.15 6.59 -12.73
CA PRO A 91 -7.15 7.59 -13.79
C PRO A 91 -8.25 8.63 -13.58
N GLY A 92 -7.93 9.91 -13.81
CA GLY A 92 -8.89 11.02 -13.68
C GLY A 92 -9.28 11.39 -12.25
N TYR A 93 -8.73 10.75 -11.21
CA TYR A 93 -9.08 11.06 -9.82
C TYR A 93 -8.98 12.55 -9.50
N TYR A 94 -7.89 13.18 -9.91
CA TYR A 94 -7.66 14.58 -9.58
C TYR A 94 -8.46 15.55 -10.45
N ASP A 95 -8.76 15.18 -11.69
CA ASP A 95 -9.63 15.96 -12.56
C ASP A 95 -11.05 15.94 -12.01
N ALA A 96 -11.56 14.76 -11.62
CA ALA A 96 -12.87 14.61 -10.97
C ALA A 96 -12.98 15.43 -9.67
N ILE A 97 -11.90 15.52 -8.89
CA ILE A 97 -11.86 16.38 -7.68
C ILE A 97 -11.93 17.87 -8.06
N GLN A 98 -11.29 18.31 -9.15
CA GLN A 98 -11.38 19.70 -9.60
C GLN A 98 -12.76 20.02 -10.16
N GLU A 99 -13.29 19.17 -11.03
CA GLU A 99 -14.65 19.30 -11.56
C GLU A 99 -15.66 19.46 -10.41
N ALA A 100 -15.61 18.57 -9.41
CA ALA A 100 -16.50 18.64 -8.26
C ALA A 100 -16.37 19.96 -7.47
N LYS A 101 -15.15 20.50 -7.32
CA LYS A 101 -14.92 21.80 -6.66
C LYS A 101 -15.47 22.97 -7.47
N GLU A 102 -15.44 22.86 -8.79
CA GLU A 102 -15.97 23.85 -9.72
C GLU A 102 -17.50 23.72 -9.90
N GLY A 103 -18.14 22.74 -9.26
CA GLY A 103 -19.55 22.42 -9.48
C GLY A 103 -19.82 21.81 -10.85
N ALA A 104 -18.79 21.31 -11.50
CA ALA A 104 -18.82 20.58 -12.76
C ALA A 104 -18.71 19.06 -12.51
N GLY A 105 -18.97 18.27 -13.56
CA GLY A 105 -18.85 16.82 -13.51
C GLY A 105 -20.13 16.09 -13.14
N ALA A 106 -20.11 14.77 -13.33
CA ALA A 106 -21.24 13.91 -12.98
C ALA A 106 -21.28 13.70 -11.47
N THR A 107 -22.33 14.21 -10.82
CA THR A 107 -22.57 14.03 -9.38
C THR A 107 -23.76 13.13 -9.15
N THR A 108 -23.70 12.33 -8.08
CA THR A 108 -24.84 11.57 -7.56
C THR A 108 -25.23 12.13 -6.19
N PRO A 109 -26.53 12.31 -5.89
CA PRO A 109 -26.98 12.58 -4.54
C PRO A 109 -26.42 11.59 -3.51
N LEU A 110 -26.05 12.07 -2.32
CA LEU A 110 -25.35 11.24 -1.32
C LEU A 110 -26.20 10.06 -0.84
N ASP A 111 -27.50 10.26 -0.68
CA ASP A 111 -28.46 9.23 -0.30
C ASP A 111 -28.56 8.11 -1.33
N GLU A 112 -28.60 8.45 -2.63
CA GLU A 112 -28.57 7.48 -3.73
C GLU A 112 -27.25 6.69 -3.74
N ALA A 113 -26.10 7.37 -3.61
CA ALA A 113 -24.81 6.71 -3.57
C ALA A 113 -24.66 5.74 -2.37
N ILE A 114 -25.23 6.08 -1.21
CA ILE A 114 -25.25 5.20 -0.03
C ILE A 114 -26.13 3.98 -0.28
N ALA A 115 -27.33 4.17 -0.87
CA ALA A 115 -28.24 3.08 -1.18
C ALA A 115 -27.59 2.05 -2.13
N ASP A 116 -26.92 2.53 -3.18
CA ASP A 116 -26.21 1.69 -4.16
C ASP A 116 -25.05 0.90 -3.53
N GLU A 117 -24.29 1.52 -2.62
CA GLU A 117 -23.22 0.84 -1.89
C GLU A 117 -23.76 -0.25 -0.96
N LEU A 118 -24.87 0.02 -0.25
CA LEU A 118 -25.52 -0.97 0.60
C LEU A 118 -26.09 -2.14 -0.21
N ALA A 119 -26.61 -1.88 -1.41
CA ALA A 119 -27.09 -2.92 -2.32
C ALA A 119 -25.96 -3.83 -2.81
N ARG A 120 -24.78 -3.27 -3.11
CA ARG A 120 -23.59 -4.05 -3.57
C ARG A 120 -23.00 -4.98 -2.52
N ARG A 121 -23.26 -4.73 -1.24
CA ARG A 121 -22.71 -5.51 -0.11
C ARG A 121 -23.62 -6.65 0.34
N ARG A 122 -24.78 -6.81 -0.29
CA ARG A 122 -25.79 -7.82 0.04
C ARG A 122 -25.66 -9.05 -0.86
#